data_AF-A0A2L2Z2P4-F1
#
_entry.id   AF-A0A2L2Z2P4-F1
#
_cell.length_a   1.000
_cell.length_b   1.000
_cell.length_c   1.000
_cell.angle_alpha   90.00
_cell.angle_beta   90.00
_cell.angle_gamma   90.00
#
_symmetry.space_group_name_H-M   'P 1'
#
loop_
_entity.id
_entity.type
_entity.pdbx_description
1 polymer ?
#
loop_
_entity_poly.entity_id
_entity_poly.type
_entity_poly.pdbx_seq_one_letter_code
_entity_poly.pdbx_strand_id
1 'polypeptide(L)'
;MNFLGIFVFVCVAATAYSWEFPGYPGEDCPTARERMSSMRDRENDPAVRWMLPCCEFEGTFIVLQCYVSPGVVDTCMCVAPD
;
A
#
# COMPACT_ATOMS: atom_id res chain seq x y z
N MET A 1 -24.21 -19.39 24.59
CA MET A 1 -23.22 -18.50 23.94
C MET A 1 -22.53 -19.28 22.83
N ASN A 2 -22.61 -18.78 21.59
CA ASN A 2 -22.06 -19.46 20.43
C ASN A 2 -20.57 -19.10 20.28
N PHE A 3 -19.71 -19.73 21.10
CA PHE A 3 -18.28 -19.43 21.21
C PHE A 3 -17.54 -19.55 19.87
N LEU A 4 -17.95 -20.47 19.00
CA LEU A 4 -17.42 -20.62 17.66
C LEU A 4 -17.62 -19.35 16.82
N GLY A 5 -18.81 -18.76 16.90
CA GLY A 5 -19.13 -17.52 16.18
C GLY A 5 -18.30 -16.33 16.64
N ILE A 6 -18.06 -16.22 17.96
CA ILE A 6 -17.20 -15.18 18.53
C ILE A 6 -15.76 -15.34 18.04
N PHE A 7 -15.24 -16.57 18.05
CA PHE A 7 -13.87 -16.84 17.63
C PHE A 7 -13.66 -16.51 16.15
N VAL A 8 -14.59 -16.93 15.28
CA VAL A 8 -14.57 -16.60 13.86
C VAL A 8 -14.63 -15.09 13.64
N PHE A 9 -15.51 -14.38 14.36
CA PHE A 9 -15.63 -12.93 14.24
C PHE A 9 -14.34 -12.22 14.64
N VAL A 10 -13.70 -12.64 15.73
CA VAL A 10 -12.41 -12.07 16.18
C VAL A 10 -11.31 -12.31 15.15
N CYS A 11 -11.20 -13.51 14.58
CA CYS A 11 -10.21 -13.81 13.54
C CYS A 11 -10.42 -12.94 12.30
N VAL A 12 -11.67 -12.83 11.82
CA VAL A 12 -12.00 -12.00 10.65
C VAL A 12 -11.71 -10.53 10.92
N ALA A 13 -12.13 -10.01 12.08
CA ALA A 13 -11.85 -8.64 12.48
C ALA A 13 -10.34 -8.37 12.55
N ALA A 14 -9.57 -9.26 13.19
CA ALA A 14 -8.12 -9.11 13.28
C ALA A 14 -7.48 -9.03 11.90
N THR A 15 -7.88 -9.88 10.95
CA THR A 15 -7.40 -9.79 9.57
C THR A 15 -7.85 -8.51 8.87
N ALA A 16 -9.09 -8.06 9.05
CA ALA A 16 -9.59 -6.85 8.40
C ALA A 16 -8.86 -5.58 8.90
N TYR A 17 -8.56 -5.51 10.21
CA TYR A 17 -7.89 -4.35 10.82
C TYR A 17 -6.37 -4.38 10.70
N SER A 18 -5.76 -5.54 10.38
CA SER A 18 -4.31 -5.65 10.18
C SER A 18 -3.85 -5.36 8.75
N TRP A 19 -4.79 -5.19 7.81
CA TRP A 19 -4.47 -4.73 6.45
C TRP A 19 -4.25 -3.22 6.46
N GLU A 20 -3.06 -2.85 6.91
CA GLU A 20 -2.60 -1.47 6.89
C GLU A 20 -2.06 -1.16 5.48
N PHE A 21 -2.93 -0.62 4.61
CA PHE A 21 -2.53 -0.26 3.25
C PHE A 21 -1.63 0.97 3.31
N PRO A 22 -0.40 0.94 2.78
CA PRO A 22 0.58 1.99 3.05
C PRO A 22 0.36 3.30 2.25
N GLY A 23 -0.73 3.41 1.48
CA GLY A 23 -1.16 4.64 0.80
C GLY A 23 -2.56 5.08 1.26
N TYR A 24 -2.64 5.78 2.39
CA TYR A 24 -3.89 6.31 2.93
C TYR A 24 -4.26 7.66 2.28
N PRO A 25 -5.55 7.93 2.04
CA PRO A 25 -6.00 9.25 1.60
C PRO A 25 -5.59 10.34 2.61
N GLY A 26 -5.04 11.45 2.12
CA GLY A 26 -4.65 12.61 2.93
C GLY A 26 -3.21 12.61 3.46
N GLU A 27 -2.42 11.58 3.16
CA GLU A 27 -0.96 11.57 3.43
C GLU A 27 -0.19 12.18 2.25
N ASP A 28 0.90 12.91 2.52
CA ASP A 28 1.77 13.45 1.47
C ASP A 28 2.60 12.34 0.78
N CYS A 29 2.98 12.56 -0.48
CA CYS A 29 3.65 11.55 -1.27
C CYS A 29 5.01 11.11 -0.68
N PRO A 30 5.91 12.01 -0.23
CA PRO A 30 7.16 11.64 0.43
C PRO A 30 6.95 10.72 1.63
N THR A 31 6.02 11.06 2.53
CA THR A 31 5.70 10.26 3.71
C THR A 31 5.17 8.88 3.31
N ALA A 32 4.23 8.81 2.37
CA ALA A 32 3.71 7.56 1.85
C ALA A 32 4.82 6.70 1.21
N ARG A 33 5.72 7.30 0.42
CA ARG A 33 6.84 6.62 -0.22
C ARG A 33 7.81 6.03 0.80
N GLU A 34 8.19 6.78 1.82
CA GLU A 34 9.08 6.32 2.88
C GLU A 34 8.46 5.12 3.61
N ARG A 35 7.19 5.23 4.02
CA ARG A 35 6.46 4.15 4.70
C ARG A 35 6.39 2.89 3.84
N MET A 36 6.00 3.00 2.57
CA MET A 36 5.97 1.89 1.61
C MET A 36 7.35 1.25 1.41
N SER A 37 8.40 2.06 1.36
CA SER A 37 9.78 1.56 1.21
C SER A 37 10.24 0.77 2.43
N SER A 38 9.98 1.26 3.64
CA SER A 38 10.36 0.59 4.89
C SER A 38 9.62 -0.75 5.07
N MET A 39 8.35 -0.82 4.68
CA MET A 39 7.56 -2.06 4.74
C MET A 39 8.08 -3.11 3.76
N ARG A 40 8.38 -2.71 2.53
CA ARG A 40 9.00 -3.60 1.53
C ARG A 40 10.30 -4.20 2.06
N ASP A 41 11.16 -3.37 2.65
CA ASP A 41 12.46 -3.80 3.16
C ASP A 41 12.33 -4.70 4.41
N ARG A 42 11.29 -4.48 5.24
CA ARG A 42 10.98 -5.32 6.42
C ARG A 42 10.49 -6.71 6.03
N GLU A 43 9.68 -6.80 4.99
CA GLU A 43 9.00 -8.05 4.64
C GLU A 43 9.95 -9.07 4.02
N ASN A 44 11.05 -8.63 3.37
CA ASN A 44 12.02 -9.49 2.67
C ASN A 44 11.37 -10.56 1.78
N ASP A 45 10.10 -10.35 1.40
CA ASP A 45 9.30 -11.30 0.66
C ASP A 45 9.36 -10.90 -0.82
N PRO A 46 9.97 -11.73 -1.69
CA PRO A 46 10.04 -11.45 -3.13
C PRO A 46 8.65 -11.41 -3.80
N ALA A 47 7.59 -11.91 -3.15
CA ALA A 47 6.22 -11.80 -3.62
C ALA A 47 5.63 -10.39 -3.38
N VAL A 48 6.15 -9.65 -2.42
CA VAL A 48 5.59 -8.37 -1.99
C VAL A 48 6.19 -7.24 -2.80
N ARG A 49 5.46 -6.91 -3.86
CA ARG A 49 5.88 -6.00 -4.92
C ARG A 49 4.98 -4.77 -4.97
N TRP A 50 4.92 -4.02 -3.87
CA TRP A 50 4.23 -2.73 -3.86
C TRP A 50 4.89 -1.79 -4.88
N MET A 51 4.06 -1.03 -5.61
CA MET A 51 4.56 0.10 -6.38
C MET A 51 4.96 1.22 -5.43
N LEU A 52 6.22 1.69 -5.48
CA LEU A 52 6.56 2.91 -4.76
C LEU A 52 6.03 4.15 -5.52
N PRO A 53 5.30 5.06 -4.85
CA PRO A 53 4.77 6.24 -5.49
C PRO A 53 5.89 7.20 -5.88
N CYS A 54 5.76 7.81 -7.04
CA CYS A 54 6.61 8.89 -7.52
C CYS A 54 6.01 10.24 -7.09
N CYS A 55 6.87 11.12 -6.59
CA CYS A 55 6.45 12.40 -6.03
C CYS A 55 6.95 13.55 -6.91
N GLU A 56 6.12 14.58 -7.04
CA GLU A 56 6.52 15.88 -7.57
C GLU A 56 7.42 16.61 -6.57
N PHE A 57 8.11 17.66 -7.03
CA PHE A 57 8.97 18.48 -6.17
C PHE A 57 8.21 19.12 -4.99
N GLU A 58 6.93 19.45 -5.19
CA GLU A 58 6.07 20.07 -4.17
C GLU A 58 5.57 19.07 -3.11
N GLY A 59 5.92 17.78 -3.22
CA GLY A 59 5.52 16.74 -2.28
C GLY A 59 4.17 16.09 -2.59
N THR A 60 3.54 16.45 -3.72
CA THR A 60 2.31 15.82 -4.22
C THR A 60 2.62 14.57 -5.06
N PHE A 61 1.60 13.76 -5.33
CA PHE A 61 1.75 12.60 -6.20
C PHE A 61 1.80 13.02 -7.67
N ILE A 62 2.71 12.41 -8.45
CA ILE A 62 2.65 12.50 -9.91
C ILE A 62 1.33 11.88 -10.38
N VAL A 63 0.63 12.56 -11.30
CA VAL A 63 -0.71 12.15 -11.78
C VAL A 63 -0.71 10.73 -12.33
N LEU A 64 0.34 10.33 -13.06
CA LEU A 64 0.49 8.99 -13.61
C LEU A 64 1.55 8.21 -12.82
N GLN A 65 1.11 7.17 -12.12
CA GLN A 65 1.94 6.26 -11.34
C GLN A 65 2.16 4.97 -12.14
N CYS A 66 3.43 4.65 -12.46
CA CYS A 66 3.80 3.44 -13.19
C CYS A 66 4.62 2.46 -12.36
N TYR A 67 4.24 1.18 -12.39
CA TYR A 67 4.97 0.11 -11.75
C TYR A 67 6.21 -0.27 -12.57
N VAL A 68 7.40 -0.09 -12.00
CA VAL A 68 8.69 -0.36 -12.67
C VAL A 68 9.31 -1.62 -12.10
N SER A 69 9.26 -2.72 -12.85
CA SER A 69 9.87 -4.00 -12.50
C SER A 69 10.38 -4.73 -13.74
N PRO A 70 11.45 -5.55 -13.67
CA PRO A 70 11.93 -6.30 -14.82
C PRO A 70 10.82 -7.16 -15.43
N GLY A 71 10.57 -6.96 -16.74
CA GLY A 71 9.56 -7.72 -17.48
C GLY A 71 8.11 -7.20 -17.34
N VAL A 72 7.88 -6.13 -16.57
CA VAL A 72 6.59 -5.43 -16.53
C VAL A 72 6.72 -4.11 -17.28
N VAL A 73 5.96 -4.00 -18.37
CA VAL A 73 5.83 -2.78 -19.17
C VAL A 73 4.38 -2.30 -19.10
N ASP A 74 4.17 -0.99 -19.16
CA ASP A 74 2.86 -0.33 -19.32
C ASP A 74 1.84 -0.52 -18.18
N THR A 75 2.27 -0.96 -17.00
CA THR A 75 1.39 -1.03 -15.81
C THR A 75 1.39 0.31 -15.10
N CYS A 76 0.45 1.19 -15.48
CA CYS A 76 0.28 2.50 -14.88
C CYS A 76 -1.17 2.74 -14.44
N MET A 77 -1.34 3.62 -13.47
CA MET A 77 -2.65 4.10 -13.02
C MET A 77 -2.61 5.60 -12.71
N CYS A 78 -3.75 6.26 -12.88
CA CYS A 78 -3.90 7.64 -12.45
C CYS A 78 -4.15 7.70 -10.94
N VAL A 79 -3.61 8.72 -10.29
CA VAL A 79 -3.90 9.02 -8.88
C VAL A 79 -5.26 9.70 -8.77
N ALA A 80 -5.99 9.40 -7.71
CA ALA A 80 -7.20 10.14 -7.40
C ALA A 80 -6.83 11.61 -7.10
N PRO A 81 -7.64 12.59 -7.51
CA PRO A 81 -7.49 13.94 -6.99
C PRO A 81 -7.72 13.93 -5.48
N ASP A 82 -6.85 14.65 -4.76
CA ASP A 82 -6.99 14.88 -3.31
C ASP A 82 -8.26 15.69 -2.98
#